data_AF-A0A7R7YH39-F1
#
_entry.id   AF-A0A7R7YH39-F1
#
_cell.length_a   1.000
_cell.length_b   1.000
_cell.length_c   1.000
_cell.angle_alpha   90.00
_cell.angle_beta   90.00
_cell.angle_gamma   90.00
#
_symmetry.space_group_name_H-M   'P 1'
#
loop_
_entity.id
_entity.type
_entity.pdbx_description
1 polymer ?
#
loop_
_entity_poly.entity_id
_entity_poly.type
_entity_poly.pdbx_seq_one_letter_code
_entity_poly.pdbx_strand_id
1 'polypeptide(L)'
;MTVKISESAPGTNGQEQGSARTRDGWRLEPHCCRACFARIVSRPDDAGRLYQCTNCGAQAAGHKPDVVCACGTKLRRHRGDGRSAAQLVDAGIRCHQNKRVSPEFPALFVASYGGAQAADDE
;
A
#
# COMPACT_ATOMS: atom_id res chain seq x y z
N MET A 1 -22.14 53.26 46.35
CA MET A 1 -21.02 52.29 46.33
C MET A 1 -21.25 51.39 45.14
N THR A 2 -20.52 51.63 44.04
CA THR A 2 -20.76 50.98 42.74
C THR A 2 -19.51 50.19 42.39
N VAL A 3 -19.61 48.87 42.37
CA VAL A 3 -18.50 47.97 42.02
C VAL A 3 -18.49 47.81 40.50
N LYS A 4 -17.41 48.28 39.85
CA LYS A 4 -17.14 47.99 38.44
C LYS A 4 -16.44 46.62 38.35
N ILE A 5 -17.05 45.68 37.65
CA ILE A 5 -16.45 44.39 37.31
C ILE A 5 -15.88 44.54 35.90
N SER A 6 -14.56 44.50 35.77
CA SER A 6 -13.85 44.49 34.49
C SER A 6 -13.79 43.06 33.96
N GLU A 7 -14.36 42.86 32.77
CA GLU A 7 -14.28 41.59 32.04
C GLU A 7 -12.87 41.41 31.46
N SER A 8 -12.14 40.43 31.97
CA SER A 8 -10.89 39.95 31.38
C SER A 8 -11.21 38.99 30.24
N ALA A 9 -10.76 39.33 29.03
CA ALA A 9 -10.88 38.48 27.85
C ALA A 9 -10.21 37.10 28.08
N PRO A 10 -10.77 36.00 27.53
CA PRO A 10 -10.08 34.73 27.52
C PRO A 10 -8.84 34.83 26.63
N GLY A 11 -7.67 34.71 27.26
CA GLY A 11 -6.39 34.59 26.58
C GLY A 11 -6.44 33.49 25.54
N THR A 12 -5.99 33.82 24.35
CA THR A 12 -5.77 32.91 23.22
C THR A 12 -5.00 31.68 23.70
N ASN A 13 -5.66 30.51 23.67
CA ASN A 13 -5.02 29.22 23.89
C ASN A 13 -3.78 29.14 23.01
N GLY A 14 -2.61 29.18 23.65
CA GLY A 14 -1.35 28.83 23.02
C GLY A 14 -1.55 27.48 22.36
N GLN A 15 -1.35 27.45 21.05
CA GLN A 15 -1.27 26.21 20.30
C GLN A 15 -0.16 25.39 20.94
N GLU A 16 -0.55 24.45 21.79
CA GLU A 16 0.28 23.34 22.19
C GLU A 16 0.69 22.65 20.89
N GLN A 17 1.89 23.00 20.44
CA GLN A 17 2.60 22.25 19.43
C GLN A 17 2.84 20.88 20.05
N GLY A 18 1.85 20.00 19.85
CA GLY A 18 1.87 18.62 20.25
C GLY A 18 3.09 17.98 19.64
N SER A 19 4.13 17.90 20.46
CA SER A 19 5.33 17.09 20.35
C SER A 19 5.16 15.99 19.32
N ALA A 20 5.98 16.05 18.27
CA ALA A 20 6.10 15.09 17.20
C ALA A 20 6.07 13.67 17.76
N ARG A 21 4.91 13.01 17.69
CA ARG A 21 4.87 11.56 17.83
C ARG A 21 5.60 11.02 16.62
N THR A 22 6.85 10.63 16.81
CA THR A 22 7.57 9.67 15.98
C THR A 22 6.78 8.37 15.99
N ARG A 23 5.63 8.34 15.31
CA ARG A 23 5.02 7.10 14.85
C ARG A 23 5.90 6.67 13.71
N ASP A 24 6.62 5.57 13.90
CA ASP A 24 7.23 4.82 12.81
C ASP A 24 6.18 4.72 11.69
N GLY A 25 6.34 5.54 10.65
CA GLY A 25 5.28 5.99 9.74
C GLY A 25 4.79 4.94 8.75
N TRP A 26 4.83 3.67 9.14
CA TRP A 26 4.44 2.54 8.34
C TRP A 26 2.92 2.45 8.20
N ARG A 27 2.47 2.34 6.96
CA ARG A 27 1.08 2.18 6.55
C ARG A 27 0.94 0.91 5.72
N LEU A 28 -0.08 0.10 6.01
CA LEU A 28 -0.45 -1.03 5.15
C LEU A 28 -0.96 -0.56 3.79
N GLU A 29 -0.47 -1.17 2.72
CA GLU A 29 -0.87 -0.90 1.34
C GLU A 29 -1.87 -1.95 0.83
N PRO A 30 -2.83 -1.60 -0.04
CA PRO A 30 -3.79 -2.54 -0.63
C PRO A 30 -3.15 -3.42 -1.71
N HIS A 31 -1.96 -3.95 -1.45
CA HIS A 31 -1.09 -4.60 -2.44
C HIS A 31 -0.40 -5.84 -1.86
N CYS A 32 -0.10 -6.79 -2.75
CA CYS A 32 0.59 -8.03 -2.45
C CYS A 32 1.99 -8.00 -3.06
N CYS A 33 2.98 -8.53 -2.33
CA CYS A 33 4.36 -8.65 -2.79
C CYS A 33 4.47 -9.53 -4.03
N ARG A 34 5.28 -9.15 -5.01
CA ARG A 34 5.51 -9.97 -6.21
C ARG A 34 6.25 -11.28 -5.94
N ALA A 35 7.01 -11.36 -4.85
CA ALA A 35 7.86 -12.51 -4.55
C ALA A 35 7.11 -13.58 -3.76
N CYS A 36 6.35 -13.19 -2.73
CA CYS A 36 5.68 -14.13 -1.83
C CYS A 36 4.19 -13.86 -1.63
N PHE A 37 3.60 -12.91 -2.37
CA PHE A 37 2.18 -12.53 -2.30
C PHE A 37 1.67 -12.05 -0.93
N ALA A 38 2.55 -11.89 0.06
CA ALA A 38 2.22 -11.31 1.36
C ALA A 38 1.98 -9.80 1.29
N ARG A 39 1.61 -9.19 2.42
CA ARG A 39 1.26 -7.77 2.51
C ARG A 39 2.47 -6.86 2.36
N ILE A 40 2.21 -5.65 1.85
CA ILE A 40 3.18 -4.57 1.72
C ILE A 40 2.81 -3.47 2.70
N VAL A 41 3.82 -2.93 3.38
CA VAL A 41 3.76 -1.69 4.12
C VAL A 41 4.57 -0.62 3.41
N SER A 42 4.30 0.64 3.70
CA SER A 42 5.13 1.74 3.25
C SER A 42 5.24 2.86 4.27
N ARG A 43 6.32 3.61 4.23
CA ARG A 43 6.51 4.83 5.01
C ARG A 43 7.05 5.95 4.11
N PRO A 44 6.88 7.23 4.49
CA PRO A 44 7.60 8.32 3.84
C PRO A 44 9.11 8.09 3.85
N ASP A 45 9.78 8.52 2.78
CA ASP A 45 11.24 8.45 2.60
C ASP A 45 11.69 9.70 1.83
N ASP A 46 12.98 10.05 1.87
CA ASP A 46 13.51 11.29 1.27
C ASP A 46 13.22 11.40 -0.24
N ALA A 47 13.17 10.26 -0.93
CA ALA A 47 12.87 10.15 -2.37
C ALA A 47 11.37 9.88 -2.68
N GLY A 48 10.50 9.86 -1.68
CA GLY A 48 9.07 9.57 -1.83
C GLY A 48 8.56 8.63 -0.75
N ARG A 49 8.50 7.32 -1.06
CA ARG A 49 8.05 6.29 -0.11
C ARG A 49 8.93 5.05 -0.21
N LEU A 50 9.29 4.50 0.96
CA LEU A 50 9.89 3.18 1.06
C LEU A 50 8.77 2.15 1.17
N TYR A 51 8.70 1.21 0.25
CA TYR A 51 7.80 0.06 0.30
C TYR A 51 8.55 -1.17 0.78
N GLN A 52 7.95 -1.96 1.67
CA GLN A 52 8.55 -3.17 2.22
C GLN A 52 7.51 -4.29 2.34
N CYS A 53 7.88 -5.51 1.95
CA CYS A 53 7.10 -6.70 2.22
C CYS A 53 7.23 -7.13 3.68
N THR A 54 6.10 -7.38 4.34
CA THR A 54 6.06 -7.79 5.76
C THR A 54 6.49 -9.23 6.02
N ASN A 55 6.72 -10.03 4.95
CA ASN A 55 7.08 -11.44 5.07
C ASN A 55 8.49 -11.72 4.55
N CYS A 56 8.77 -11.46 3.27
CA CYS A 56 10.08 -11.76 2.68
C CYS A 56 11.12 -10.64 2.81
N GLY A 57 10.74 -9.47 3.34
CA GLY A 57 11.64 -8.33 3.52
C GLY A 57 12.02 -7.58 2.24
N ALA A 58 11.54 -8.00 1.05
CA ALA A 58 11.76 -7.26 -0.19
C ALA A 58 11.35 -5.79 -0.04
N GLN A 59 12.24 -4.88 -0.42
CA GLN A 59 12.06 -3.45 -0.22
C GLN A 59 12.54 -2.64 -1.43
N ALA A 60 11.87 -1.53 -1.72
CA ALA A 60 12.29 -0.58 -2.73
C ALA A 60 11.67 0.80 -2.46
N ALA A 61 12.41 1.86 -2.77
CA ALA A 61 11.90 3.23 -2.76
C ALA A 61 11.20 3.55 -4.10
N GLY A 62 10.14 4.33 -4.06
CA GLY A 62 9.44 4.80 -5.25
C GLY A 62 8.19 5.63 -4.94
N HIS A 63 7.50 6.07 -6.00
CA HIS A 63 6.25 6.82 -5.86
C HIS A 63 5.00 5.93 -5.78
N LYS A 64 5.11 4.67 -6.20
CA LYS A 64 4.00 3.72 -6.31
C LYS A 64 4.39 2.36 -5.72
N PRO A 65 3.43 1.58 -5.21
CA PRO A 65 3.70 0.27 -4.62
C PRO A 65 4.13 -0.80 -5.62
N ASP A 66 3.95 -0.55 -6.92
CA ASP A 66 4.36 -1.45 -8.01
C ASP A 66 5.86 -1.78 -7.98
N VAL A 67 6.71 -0.98 -7.32
CA VAL A 67 8.14 -1.28 -7.13
C VAL A 67 8.42 -2.55 -6.33
N VAL A 68 7.50 -2.98 -5.45
CA VAL A 68 7.56 -4.27 -4.70
C VAL A 68 6.34 -5.17 -4.99
N CYS A 69 5.24 -4.58 -5.44
CA CYS A 69 3.98 -5.29 -5.67
C CYS A 69 4.01 -6.17 -6.93
N ALA A 70 3.14 -7.19 -6.94
CA ALA A 70 2.83 -8.02 -8.11
C ALA A 70 2.08 -7.27 -9.23
N CYS A 71 1.48 -6.11 -8.93
CA CYS A 71 0.78 -5.30 -9.93
C CYS A 71 1.72 -4.92 -11.07
N GLY A 72 1.26 -5.10 -12.32
CA GLY A 72 2.03 -4.73 -13.50
C GLY A 72 3.28 -5.57 -13.72
N THR A 73 3.36 -6.76 -13.10
CA THR A 73 4.41 -7.74 -13.37
C THR A 73 4.53 -7.95 -14.88
N LYS A 74 5.75 -7.84 -15.40
CA LYS A 74 6.02 -8.06 -16.83
C LYS A 74 6.76 -9.37 -17.03
N LEU A 75 6.33 -10.14 -18.02
CA LEU A 75 6.93 -11.41 -18.39
C LEU A 75 7.57 -11.31 -19.77
N ARG A 76 8.62 -12.09 -19.99
CA ARG A 76 9.20 -12.27 -21.32
C ARG A 76 8.28 -13.16 -22.14
N ARG A 77 7.81 -12.68 -23.29
CA ARG A 77 7.02 -13.51 -24.20
C ARG A 77 7.94 -14.59 -24.77
N HIS A 78 7.56 -15.85 -24.62
CA HIS A 78 8.28 -16.93 -25.31
C HIS A 78 7.95 -16.86 -26.80
N ARG A 79 8.97 -16.88 -27.67
CA ARG A 79 8.77 -16.98 -29.11
C ARG A 79 8.59 -18.44 -29.51
N GLY A 80 7.88 -18.71 -30.61
CA GLY A 80 7.70 -20.07 -31.12
C GLY A 80 9.02 -20.79 -31.49
N ASP A 81 10.13 -20.07 -31.57
CA ASP A 81 11.48 -20.56 -31.90
C ASP A 81 12.32 -20.99 -30.69
N GLY A 82 11.74 -21.07 -29.49
CA GLY A 82 12.48 -21.45 -28.27
C GLY A 82 13.27 -20.31 -27.62
N ARG A 83 13.31 -19.12 -28.21
CA ARG A 83 14.06 -17.97 -27.69
C ARG A 83 13.14 -17.06 -26.87
N SER A 84 13.72 -16.44 -25.83
CA SER A 84 13.03 -15.37 -25.10
C SER A 84 12.89 -14.12 -25.99
N ALA A 85 11.68 -13.57 -26.11
CA ALA A 85 11.52 -12.28 -26.76
C ALA A 85 12.21 -11.17 -25.95
N ALA A 86 12.78 -10.20 -26.65
CA ALA A 86 13.32 -8.98 -26.03
C ALA A 86 12.21 -8.12 -25.38
N GLN A 87 10.98 -8.22 -25.89
CA GLN A 87 9.85 -7.45 -25.39
C GLN A 87 9.22 -8.09 -24.14
N LEU A 88 9.12 -7.30 -23.08
CA LEU A 88 8.36 -7.64 -21.89
C LEU A 88 6.89 -7.26 -22.08
N VAL A 89 5.98 -8.17 -21.75
CA VAL A 89 4.53 -7.97 -21.80
C VAL A 89 3.96 -7.97 -20.40
N ASP A 90 2.92 -7.17 -20.16
CA ASP A 90 2.20 -7.17 -18.89
C ASP A 90 1.51 -8.53 -18.67
N ALA A 91 1.72 -9.12 -17.50
CA ALA A 91 1.14 -10.41 -17.12
C ALA A 91 -0.35 -10.31 -16.77
N GLY A 92 -0.91 -9.11 -16.69
CA GLY A 92 -2.32 -8.88 -16.32
C GLY A 92 -2.60 -9.10 -14.83
N ILE A 93 -1.58 -9.33 -13.99
CA ILE A 93 -1.75 -9.52 -12.55
C ILE A 93 -2.04 -8.19 -11.87
N ARG A 94 -3.10 -8.15 -11.04
CA ARG A 94 -3.53 -6.97 -10.29
C ARG A 94 -3.96 -7.36 -8.87
N CYS A 95 -3.66 -6.49 -7.91
CA CYS A 95 -4.17 -6.63 -6.56
C CYS A 95 -5.59 -6.05 -6.48
N HIS A 96 -6.47 -6.75 -5.78
CA HIS A 96 -7.82 -6.30 -5.49
C HIS A 96 -8.24 -6.81 -4.11
N GLN A 97 -9.32 -6.24 -3.58
CA GLN A 97 -9.92 -6.75 -2.35
C GLN A 97 -10.52 -8.13 -2.59
N ASN A 98 -10.28 -9.07 -1.68
CA ASN A 98 -10.96 -10.35 -1.67
C ASN A 98 -12.40 -10.14 -1.20
N LYS A 99 -13.39 -10.50 -2.02
CA LYS A 99 -14.81 -10.40 -1.65
C LYS A 99 -15.30 -11.60 -0.85
N ARG A 100 -14.54 -12.70 -0.85
CA ARG A 100 -14.84 -13.97 -0.19
C ARG A 100 -13.84 -14.21 0.94
N VAL A 101 -13.81 -13.31 1.92
CA VAL A 101 -12.94 -13.48 3.10
C VAL A 101 -13.57 -14.51 4.02
N SER A 102 -12.85 -15.60 4.27
CA SER A 102 -13.26 -16.68 5.17
C SER A 102 -12.05 -17.15 6.01
N PRO A 103 -12.24 -18.00 7.02
CA PRO A 103 -11.11 -18.59 7.75
C PRO A 103 -10.13 -19.36 6.85
N GLU A 104 -10.63 -20.00 5.79
CA GLU A 104 -9.82 -20.71 4.78
C GLU A 104 -9.11 -19.74 3.82
N PHE A 105 -9.70 -18.55 3.59
CA PHE A 105 -9.18 -17.50 2.73
C PHE A 105 -9.12 -16.15 3.46
N PRO A 106 -8.23 -15.98 4.46
CA PRO A 106 -8.27 -14.85 5.39
C PRO A 106 -7.70 -13.55 4.80
N ALA A 107 -7.04 -13.61 3.64
CA ALA A 107 -6.40 -12.45 3.04
C ALA A 107 -7.45 -11.44 2.54
N LEU A 108 -7.43 -10.23 3.10
CA LEU A 108 -8.30 -9.12 2.66
C LEU A 108 -7.97 -8.62 1.25
N PHE A 109 -6.71 -8.72 0.83
CA PHE A 109 -6.28 -8.38 -0.52
C PHE A 109 -5.52 -9.55 -1.12
N VAL A 110 -5.82 -9.82 -2.37
CA VAL A 110 -5.23 -10.90 -3.16
C VAL A 110 -4.77 -10.37 -4.50
N ALA A 111 -3.90 -11.11 -5.19
CA ALA A 111 -3.48 -10.82 -6.55
C ALA A 111 -4.05 -11.87 -7.50
N SER A 112 -4.69 -11.43 -8.59
CA SER A 112 -5.26 -12.33 -9.60
C SER A 112 -5.06 -11.76 -11.01
N TYR A 113 -5.28 -12.59 -12.02
CA TYR A 113 -5.31 -12.15 -13.42
C TYR A 113 -6.56 -11.29 -13.68
N GLY A 114 -6.41 -10.16 -14.38
CA GLY A 114 -7.52 -9.29 -14.77
C GLY A 114 -8.09 -8.42 -13.63
N GLY A 115 -7.71 -8.65 -12.37
CA GLY A 115 -8.07 -7.80 -11.23
C GLY A 115 -9.53 -7.90 -10.78
N ALA A 116 -10.33 -8.78 -11.39
CA ALA A 116 -11.68 -9.11 -10.97
C ALA A 116 -11.73 -10.60 -10.59
N GLN A 117 -12.26 -10.91 -9.40
CA GLN A 117 -12.71 -12.28 -9.12
C GLN A 117 -13.81 -12.59 -10.14
N ALA A 118 -13.62 -13.66 -10.93
CA ALA A 118 -14.74 -14.28 -11.63
C ALA A 118 -15.82 -14.52 -10.56
N ALA A 119 -16.99 -13.94 -10.76
CA ALA A 119 -18.16 -14.41 -10.04
C ALA A 119 -18.35 -15.83 -10.54
N ASP A 120 -18.08 -16.81 -9.69
CA ASP A 120 -18.46 -18.19 -10.00
C ASP A 120 -19.98 -18.16 -10.22
N ASP A 121 -20.40 -18.34 -11.48
CA ASP A 121 -21.79 -18.59 -11.84
C ASP A 121 -22.23 -19.85 -11.09
N GLU A 122 -23.22 -19.67 -10.22
CA GLU A 122 -23.85 -20.70 -9.38
C GLU A 122 -24.80 -21.57 -10.21
#